data_AF-A0A4Q3T6K2-F1
#
_entry.id   AF-A0A4Q3T6K2-F1
#
_cell.length_a   1.000
_cell.length_b   1.000
_cell.length_c   1.000
_cell.angle_alpha   90.00
_cell.angle_beta   90.00
_cell.angle_gamma   90.00
#
_symmetry.space_group_name_H-M   'P 1'
#
loop_
_entity.id
_entity.type
_entity.pdbx_description
1 polymer ?
#
loop_
_entity_poly.entity_id
_entity_poly.type
_entity_poly.pdbx_seq_one_letter_code
_entity_poly.pdbx_strand_id
1 'polypeptide(L)'
;MAKAPPKPKKTVSEANLATLGVERLAGLLMEAATGDAAWKRRLRMELAAEVGAADLALELDKRLTAMAESRAKVSWRKRPALLTELRALRKVIMERLAPLESRLALDRLVAWFDLYSVLRSRVTDPKGEMALMFDDATANLAELASTAGPDVA
;
A
#
# COMPACT_ATOMS: atom_id res chain seq x y z
N MET A 1 4.15 -21.90 37.82
CA MET A 1 3.74 -22.96 36.87
C MET A 1 3.83 -22.40 35.46
N ALA A 2 4.77 -22.88 34.64
CA ALA A 2 4.90 -22.44 33.26
C ALA A 2 3.72 -22.97 32.43
N LYS A 3 2.98 -22.05 31.77
CA LYS A 3 1.83 -22.38 30.93
C LYS A 3 2.33 -23.24 29.76
N ALA A 4 1.77 -24.44 29.59
CA ALA A 4 2.15 -25.33 28.51
C ALA A 4 2.05 -24.61 27.14
N PRO A 5 3.02 -24.81 26.22
CA PRO A 5 2.99 -24.15 24.94
C PRO A 5 1.71 -24.54 24.17
N PRO A 6 1.04 -23.59 23.51
CA PRO A 6 -0.19 -23.88 22.78
C PRO A 6 0.07 -24.93 21.69
N LYS A 7 -0.83 -25.92 21.58
CA LYS A 7 -0.75 -26.95 20.52
C LYS A 7 -0.74 -26.27 19.13
N PRO A 8 0.18 -26.64 18.22
CA PRO A 8 0.23 -26.08 16.88
C PRO A 8 -1.06 -26.41 16.12
N LYS A 9 -1.78 -25.37 15.68
CA LYS A 9 -3.01 -25.49 14.89
C LYS A 9 -2.69 -25.27 13.42
N LYS A 10 -3.23 -26.13 12.55
CA LYS A 10 -3.00 -26.08 11.08
C LYS A 10 -3.82 -25.00 10.35
N THR A 11 -4.72 -24.32 11.04
CA THR A 11 -5.52 -23.21 10.48
C THR A 11 -4.59 -22.04 10.16
N VAL A 12 -4.68 -21.48 8.96
CA VAL A 12 -3.91 -20.29 8.59
C VAL A 12 -4.48 -19.07 9.33
N SER A 13 -3.71 -18.51 10.24
CA SER A 13 -4.00 -17.26 10.96
C SER A 13 -2.68 -16.58 11.34
N GLU A 14 -2.68 -15.26 11.55
CA GLU A 14 -1.47 -14.53 11.95
C GLU A 14 -0.82 -15.12 13.20
N ALA A 15 -1.63 -15.44 14.23
CA ALA A 15 -1.15 -16.04 15.46
C ALA A 15 -0.49 -17.41 15.22
N ASN A 16 -1.04 -18.25 14.34
CA ASN A 16 -0.45 -19.55 14.04
C ASN A 16 0.80 -19.40 13.14
N LEU A 17 0.80 -18.46 12.19
CA LEU A 17 1.95 -18.15 11.36
C LEU A 17 3.14 -17.62 12.18
N ALA A 18 2.88 -16.78 13.18
CA ALA A 18 3.92 -16.28 14.09
C ALA A 18 4.67 -17.43 14.80
N THR A 19 4.03 -18.59 15.02
CA THR A 19 4.69 -19.76 15.62
C THR A 19 5.75 -20.41 14.72
N LEU A 20 5.81 -20.08 13.43
CA LEU A 20 6.82 -20.58 12.49
C LEU A 20 8.21 -19.96 12.70
N GLY A 21 8.30 -18.83 13.39
CA GLY A 21 9.55 -18.08 13.56
C GLY A 21 9.88 -17.16 12.37
N VAL A 22 10.72 -16.16 12.64
CA VAL A 22 11.00 -15.06 11.70
C VAL A 22 11.74 -15.54 10.45
N GLU A 23 12.65 -16.50 10.57
CA GLU A 23 13.45 -17.04 9.46
C GLU A 23 12.58 -17.81 8.47
N ARG A 24 11.65 -18.64 8.98
CA ARG A 24 10.74 -19.41 8.11
C ARG A 24 9.75 -18.47 7.41
N LEU A 25 9.23 -17.48 8.12
CA LEU A 25 8.34 -16.47 7.55
C LEU A 25 9.04 -15.66 6.47
N ALA A 26 10.28 -15.19 6.71
CA ALA A 26 11.07 -14.47 5.71
C ALA A 26 11.31 -15.32 4.45
N GLY A 27 11.64 -16.60 4.61
CA GLY A 27 11.79 -17.54 3.49
C GLY A 27 10.49 -17.67 2.67
N LEU A 28 9.35 -17.88 3.33
CA LEU A 28 8.04 -17.99 2.67
C LEU A 28 7.64 -16.70 1.95
N LEU A 29 7.92 -15.54 2.52
CA LEU A 29 7.66 -14.24 1.89
C LEU A 29 8.53 -14.05 0.63
N MET A 30 9.78 -14.50 0.67
CA MET A 30 10.67 -14.47 -0.50
C MET A 30 10.25 -15.45 -1.60
N GLU A 31 9.83 -16.66 -1.23
CA GLU A 31 9.24 -17.64 -2.16
C GLU A 31 8.01 -17.03 -2.85
N ALA A 32 7.09 -16.44 -2.09
CA ALA A 32 5.91 -15.77 -2.63
C ALA A 32 6.27 -14.57 -3.53
N ALA A 33 7.30 -13.81 -3.18
CA ALA A 33 7.75 -12.65 -3.95
C ALA A 33 8.45 -12.99 -5.27
N THR A 34 8.88 -14.24 -5.48
CA THR A 34 9.64 -14.64 -6.67
C THR A 34 8.78 -14.58 -7.94
N GLY A 35 7.49 -14.91 -7.84
CA GLY A 35 6.53 -14.84 -8.97
C GLY A 35 5.64 -13.60 -8.97
N ASP A 36 5.66 -12.81 -7.89
CA ASP A 36 4.74 -11.68 -7.70
C ASP A 36 5.51 -10.37 -7.49
N ALA A 37 5.61 -9.59 -8.57
CA ALA A 37 6.28 -8.30 -8.55
C ALA A 37 5.56 -7.26 -7.66
N ALA A 38 4.25 -7.38 -7.48
CA ALA A 38 3.50 -6.51 -6.58
C ALA A 38 3.83 -6.86 -5.13
N TRP A 39 3.89 -8.15 -4.79
CA TRP A 39 4.30 -8.61 -3.47
C TRP A 39 5.74 -8.21 -3.13
N LYS A 40 6.68 -8.41 -4.07
CA LYS A 40 8.08 -7.98 -3.89
C LYS A 40 8.20 -6.48 -3.64
N ARG A 41 7.36 -5.66 -4.28
CA ARG A 41 7.32 -4.21 -4.06
C ARG A 41 6.76 -3.86 -2.69
N ARG A 42 5.68 -4.55 -2.26
CA ARG A 42 5.13 -4.37 -0.91
C ARG A 42 6.19 -4.65 0.15
N LEU A 43 6.91 -5.76 0.06
CA LEU A 43 7.99 -6.08 1.00
C LEU A 43 9.08 -4.99 1.02
N ARG A 44 9.47 -4.44 -0.14
CA ARG A 44 10.41 -3.31 -0.18
C ARG A 44 9.89 -2.07 0.51
N MET A 45 8.61 -1.74 0.35
CA MET A 45 8.00 -0.62 1.06
C MET A 45 7.97 -0.86 2.57
N GLU A 46 7.63 -2.06 3.02
CA GLU A 46 7.69 -2.40 4.46
C GLU A 46 9.13 -2.24 5.01
N LEU A 47 10.14 -2.70 4.28
CA LEU A 47 11.54 -2.52 4.68
C LEU A 47 11.99 -1.06 4.66
N ALA A 48 11.56 -0.28 3.65
CA ALA A 48 11.86 1.15 3.57
C ALA A 48 11.24 1.92 4.74
N ALA A 49 10.05 1.52 5.20
CA ALA A 49 9.41 2.09 6.38
C ALA A 49 10.24 1.88 7.67
N GLU A 50 10.94 0.74 7.80
CA GLU A 50 11.86 0.48 8.92
C GLU A 50 13.13 1.34 8.84
N VAL A 51 13.54 1.76 7.64
CA VAL A 51 14.67 2.69 7.46
C VAL A 51 14.25 4.12 7.82
N GLY A 52 13.09 4.56 7.35
CA GLY A 52 12.51 5.84 7.73
C GLY A 52 11.47 6.39 6.75
N ALA A 53 10.84 7.50 7.14
CA ALA A 53 9.78 8.15 6.35
C ALA A 53 10.25 8.55 4.94
N ALA A 54 11.47 9.09 4.82
CA ALA A 54 12.02 9.56 3.55
C ALA A 54 12.23 8.41 2.53
N ASP A 55 12.78 7.28 2.98
CA ASP A 55 12.97 6.10 2.14
C ASP A 55 11.64 5.49 1.70
N LEU A 56 10.67 5.40 2.60
CA LEU A 56 9.32 4.94 2.24
C LEU A 56 8.65 5.88 1.22
N ALA A 57 8.76 7.19 1.44
CA ALA A 57 8.21 8.20 0.53
C ALA A 57 8.83 8.06 -0.87
N LEU A 58 10.15 7.84 -0.97
CA LEU A 58 10.83 7.63 -2.24
C LEU A 58 10.34 6.36 -2.98
N GLU A 59 10.10 5.25 -2.27
CA GLU A 59 9.56 4.03 -2.89
C GLU A 59 8.11 4.21 -3.38
N LEU A 60 7.30 5.00 -2.64
CA LEU A 60 5.96 5.39 -3.07
C LEU A 60 6.03 6.27 -4.32
N ASP A 61 6.91 7.26 -4.38
CA ASP A 61 7.05 8.17 -5.53
C ASP A 61 7.40 7.43 -6.81
N LYS A 62 8.38 6.52 -6.74
CA LYS A 62 8.75 5.67 -7.88
C LYS A 62 7.53 4.96 -8.44
N ARG A 63 6.64 4.46 -7.56
CA ARG A 63 5.47 3.72 -8.01
C ARG A 63 4.39 4.63 -8.56
N LEU A 64 4.04 5.70 -7.84
CA LEU A 64 3.03 6.66 -8.25
C LEU A 64 3.39 7.28 -9.60
N THR A 65 4.66 7.69 -9.77
CA THR A 65 5.20 8.24 -11.04
C THR A 65 5.06 7.23 -12.17
N ALA A 66 5.49 5.97 -11.97
CA ALA A 66 5.35 4.94 -12.99
C ALA A 66 3.88 4.65 -13.37
N MET A 67 2.93 4.81 -12.43
CA MET A 67 1.50 4.70 -12.73
C MET A 67 0.96 5.90 -13.50
N ALA A 68 1.44 7.10 -13.17
CA ALA A 68 1.04 8.36 -13.80
C ALA A 68 1.53 8.46 -15.26
N GLU A 69 2.77 8.05 -15.51
CA GLU A 69 3.40 8.11 -16.84
C GLU A 69 2.86 7.06 -17.81
N SER A 70 2.33 5.95 -17.30
CA SER A 70 1.83 4.85 -18.12
C SER A 70 0.62 5.28 -18.97
N ARG A 71 0.79 5.30 -20.29
CA ARG A 71 -0.29 5.60 -21.26
C ARG A 71 -1.06 4.38 -21.76
N ALA A 72 -0.64 3.17 -21.38
CA ALA A 72 -1.25 1.93 -21.85
C ALA A 72 -2.70 1.79 -21.36
N LYS A 73 -3.62 1.40 -22.25
CA LYS A 73 -5.00 1.04 -21.89
C LYS A 73 -5.00 -0.15 -20.93
N VAL A 74 -5.83 -0.09 -19.90
CA VAL A 74 -5.97 -1.16 -18.93
C VAL A 74 -7.14 -2.04 -19.35
N SER A 75 -6.85 -3.29 -19.70
CA SER A 75 -7.90 -4.25 -20.03
C SER A 75 -8.72 -4.62 -18.79
N TRP A 76 -9.94 -5.08 -19.01
CA TRP A 76 -10.81 -5.56 -17.94
C TRP A 76 -10.14 -6.65 -17.08
N ARG A 77 -9.29 -7.50 -17.67
CA ARG A 77 -8.53 -8.54 -16.95
C ARG A 77 -7.50 -7.96 -15.99
N LYS A 78 -6.90 -6.82 -16.33
CA LYS A 78 -5.88 -6.13 -15.50
C LYS A 78 -6.49 -5.14 -14.51
N ARG A 79 -7.76 -4.73 -14.71
CA ARG A 79 -8.43 -3.77 -13.82
C ARG A 79 -8.47 -4.21 -12.35
N PRO A 80 -8.81 -5.47 -12.00
CA PRO A 80 -8.83 -5.87 -10.59
C PRO A 80 -7.48 -5.73 -9.91
N ALA A 81 -6.39 -6.10 -10.59
CA ALA A 81 -5.03 -5.97 -10.06
C ALA A 81 -4.66 -4.50 -9.83
N LEU A 82 -5.02 -3.60 -10.76
CA LEU A 82 -4.83 -2.16 -10.61
C LEU A 82 -5.58 -1.62 -9.39
N LEU A 83 -6.86 -1.98 -9.21
CA LEU A 83 -7.65 -1.52 -8.07
C LEU A 83 -7.08 -2.03 -6.75
N THR A 84 -6.64 -3.30 -6.69
CA THR A 84 -5.95 -3.84 -5.53
C THR A 84 -4.66 -3.08 -5.22
N GLU A 85 -3.88 -2.74 -6.24
CA GLU A 85 -2.64 -1.99 -6.06
C GLU A 85 -2.91 -0.56 -5.56
N LEU A 86 -3.90 0.14 -6.11
CA LEU A 86 -4.30 1.47 -5.64
C LEU A 86 -4.70 1.45 -4.16
N ARG A 87 -5.52 0.48 -3.75
CA ARG A 87 -5.88 0.28 -2.33
C ARG A 87 -4.65 -0.02 -1.47
N ALA A 88 -3.74 -0.86 -1.96
CA ALA A 88 -2.53 -1.22 -1.23
C ALA A 88 -1.61 0.00 -1.02
N LEU A 89 -1.45 0.85 -2.04
CA LEU A 89 -0.66 2.08 -1.95
C LEU A 89 -1.28 3.06 -0.94
N ARG A 90 -2.60 3.30 -1.03
CA ARG A 90 -3.32 4.13 -0.04
C ARG A 90 -3.12 3.59 1.37
N LYS A 91 -3.20 2.26 1.55
CA LYS A 91 -2.96 1.60 2.84
C LYS A 91 -1.53 1.81 3.36
N VAL A 92 -0.49 1.71 2.51
CA VAL A 92 0.89 2.01 2.91
C VAL A 92 1.02 3.47 3.36
N ILE A 93 0.45 4.40 2.60
CA ILE A 93 0.48 5.83 2.94
C ILE A 93 -0.12 6.07 4.32
N MET A 94 -1.32 5.52 4.58
CA MET A 94 -2.04 5.76 5.83
C MET A 94 -1.48 4.99 7.03
N GLU A 95 -1.10 3.73 6.87
CA GLU A 95 -0.75 2.87 8.00
C GLU A 95 0.75 2.82 8.28
N ARG A 96 1.59 3.16 7.29
CA ARG A 96 3.05 3.10 7.43
C ARG A 96 3.68 4.49 7.37
N LEU A 97 3.35 5.31 6.37
CA LEU A 97 4.00 6.62 6.22
C LEU A 97 3.44 7.67 7.17
N ALA A 98 2.11 7.79 7.28
CA ALA A 98 1.48 8.82 8.11
C ALA A 98 1.89 8.80 9.59
N PRO A 99 2.05 7.63 10.25
CA PRO A 99 2.54 7.57 11.62
C PRO A 99 4.02 7.97 11.76
N LEU A 100 4.81 7.86 10.69
CA LEU A 100 6.22 8.26 10.68
C LEU A 100 6.37 9.77 10.42
N GLU A 101 5.65 10.29 9.43
CA GLU A 101 5.66 11.71 9.08
C GLU A 101 4.41 12.06 8.28
N SER A 102 3.51 12.84 8.88
CA SER A 102 2.18 13.09 8.33
C SER A 102 2.18 14.06 7.14
N ARG A 103 3.15 14.99 7.04
CA ARG A 103 3.25 15.92 5.89
C ARG A 103 3.61 15.16 4.61
N LEU A 104 4.63 14.32 4.65
CA LEU A 104 5.05 13.44 3.56
C LEU A 104 3.92 12.50 3.16
N ALA A 105 3.17 11.96 4.12
CA ALA A 105 2.00 11.14 3.81
C ALA A 105 0.92 11.93 3.07
N LEU A 106 0.64 13.18 3.49
CA LEU A 106 -0.31 14.04 2.83
C LEU A 106 0.09 14.29 1.37
N ASP A 107 1.34 14.66 1.12
CA ASP A 107 1.85 14.89 -0.25
C ASP A 107 1.68 13.66 -1.15
N ARG A 108 1.96 12.46 -0.62
CA ARG A 108 1.81 11.21 -1.39
C ARG A 108 0.35 10.81 -1.57
N LEU A 109 -0.52 11.14 -0.63
CA LEU A 109 -1.96 10.94 -0.80
C LEU A 109 -2.52 11.86 -1.89
N VAL A 110 -2.07 13.13 -1.94
CA VAL A 110 -2.40 14.05 -3.04
C VAL A 110 -1.91 13.50 -4.39
N ALA A 111 -0.65 13.05 -4.47
CA ALA A 111 -0.13 12.44 -5.69
C ALA A 111 -0.88 11.16 -6.09
N TRP A 112 -1.38 10.39 -5.10
CA TRP A 112 -2.27 9.25 -5.35
C TRP A 112 -3.61 9.71 -5.94
N PHE A 113 -4.20 10.80 -5.43
CA PHE A 113 -5.42 11.40 -5.99
C PHE A 113 -5.24 11.87 -7.44
N ASP A 114 -4.09 12.46 -7.76
CA ASP A 114 -3.77 12.93 -9.11
C ASP A 114 -3.82 11.80 -10.16
N LEU A 115 -3.60 10.54 -9.74
CA LEU A 115 -3.76 9.37 -10.60
C LEU A 115 -5.17 9.22 -11.17
N TYR A 116 -6.21 9.73 -10.50
CA TYR A 116 -7.58 9.59 -10.99
C TYR A 116 -7.74 10.17 -12.40
N SER A 117 -7.15 11.34 -12.65
CA SER A 117 -7.23 12.07 -13.92
C SER A 117 -6.65 11.28 -15.10
N VAL A 118 -5.50 10.62 -14.88
CA VAL A 118 -4.83 9.79 -15.89
C VAL A 118 -5.49 8.43 -16.01
N LEU A 119 -5.97 7.83 -14.92
CA LEU A 119 -6.59 6.52 -14.93
C LEU A 119 -7.97 6.52 -15.60
N ARG A 120 -8.82 7.52 -15.34
CA ARG A 120 -10.15 7.63 -15.98
C ARG A 120 -10.09 7.67 -17.51
N SER A 121 -8.97 8.14 -18.08
CA SER A 121 -8.78 8.20 -19.54
C SER A 121 -8.45 6.84 -20.18
N ARG A 122 -7.98 5.86 -19.39
CA ARG A 122 -7.41 4.61 -19.90
C ARG A 122 -8.01 3.34 -19.29
N VAL A 123 -8.89 3.47 -18.30
CA VAL A 123 -9.58 2.37 -17.63
C VAL A 123 -11.08 2.54 -17.76
N THR A 124 -11.76 1.52 -18.28
CA THR A 124 -13.24 1.50 -18.28
C THR A 124 -13.75 1.04 -16.92
N ASP A 125 -14.56 1.89 -16.29
CA ASP A 125 -15.14 1.66 -14.96
C ASP A 125 -16.68 1.73 -14.99
N PRO A 126 -17.35 0.71 -15.56
CA PRO A 126 -18.79 0.73 -15.76
C PRO A 126 -19.58 0.63 -14.44
N LYS A 127 -18.94 0.20 -13.35
CA LYS A 127 -19.55 0.05 -12.03
C LYS A 127 -19.18 1.19 -11.08
N GLY A 128 -18.35 2.14 -11.52
CA GLY A 128 -17.89 3.24 -10.68
C GLY A 128 -16.99 2.82 -9.51
N GLU A 129 -16.41 1.61 -9.54
CA GLU A 129 -15.60 1.08 -8.42
C GLU A 129 -14.34 1.91 -8.19
N MET A 130 -13.75 2.44 -9.26
CA MET A 130 -12.61 3.33 -9.17
C MET A 130 -13.05 4.67 -8.60
N ALA A 131 -14.10 5.28 -9.16
CA ALA A 131 -14.59 6.57 -8.68
C ALA A 131 -14.92 6.54 -7.17
N LEU A 132 -15.64 5.51 -6.71
CA LEU A 132 -15.97 5.30 -5.29
C LEU A 132 -14.71 5.15 -4.43
N MET A 133 -13.67 4.46 -4.90
CA MET A 133 -12.43 4.31 -4.15
C MET A 133 -11.72 5.65 -3.90
N PHE A 134 -11.72 6.55 -4.89
CA PHE A 134 -11.16 7.88 -4.75
C PHE A 134 -12.03 8.75 -3.85
N ASP A 135 -13.36 8.67 -3.97
CA ASP A 135 -14.29 9.35 -3.08
C ASP A 135 -14.11 8.93 -1.61
N ASP A 136 -14.06 7.62 -1.35
CA ASP A 136 -13.79 7.05 -0.01
C ASP A 136 -12.45 7.54 0.56
N ALA A 137 -11.45 7.83 -0.28
CA ALA A 137 -10.14 8.31 0.17
C ALA A 137 -10.16 9.77 0.66
N THR A 138 -11.23 10.53 0.40
CA THR A 138 -11.30 11.96 0.77
C THR A 138 -11.30 12.15 2.28
N ALA A 139 -11.85 11.20 3.04
CA ALA A 139 -11.78 11.19 4.50
C ALA A 139 -10.32 11.11 5.00
N ASN A 140 -9.49 10.29 4.35
CA ASN A 140 -8.07 10.20 4.68
C ASN A 140 -7.33 11.52 4.36
N LEU A 141 -7.74 12.23 3.31
CA LEU A 141 -7.16 13.53 2.97
C LEU A 141 -7.45 14.56 4.07
N ALA A 142 -8.70 14.63 4.54
CA ALA A 142 -9.09 15.52 5.63
C ALA A 142 -8.36 15.18 6.95
N GLU A 143 -8.23 13.89 7.25
CA GLU A 143 -7.50 13.38 8.42
C GLU A 143 -6.02 13.77 8.40
N LEU A 144 -5.32 13.53 7.28
CA LEU A 144 -3.91 13.88 7.13
C LEU A 144 -3.70 15.39 7.13
N ALA A 145 -4.54 16.15 6.42
CA ALA A 145 -4.43 17.60 6.40
C ALA A 145 -4.59 18.21 7.81
N SER A 146 -5.50 17.66 8.61
CA SER A 146 -5.70 18.10 10.00
C SER A 146 -4.50 17.77 10.88
N THR A 147 -3.98 16.55 10.76
CA THR A 147 -2.82 16.08 11.56
C THR A 147 -1.54 16.83 11.19
N ALA A 148 -1.30 17.02 9.90
CA ALA A 148 -0.08 17.60 9.41
C ALA A 148 -0.05 19.14 9.52
N GLY A 149 -1.17 19.79 9.87
CA GLY A 149 -1.25 21.23 10.10
C GLY A 149 -1.04 22.11 8.86
N PRO A 150 -1.05 23.45 9.02
CA PRO A 150 -0.68 24.36 7.96
C PRO A 150 0.82 24.24 7.65
N ASP A 151 1.19 24.54 6.41
CA ASP A 151 2.59 24.63 6.03
C ASP A 151 3.18 25.89 6.69
N VAL A 152 4.07 25.68 7.67
CA VAL A 152 4.70 26.79 8.39
C VAL A 152 6.00 27.10 7.67
N ALA A 153 5.95 28.12 6.81
CA ALA A 153 7.08 28.61 6.02
C ALA A 153 8.23 29.17 6.88
#